data_AF-A0A318QJ22-F1
#
_entry.id   AF-A0A318QJ22-F1
#
_cell.length_a   1.000
_cell.length_b   1.000
_cell.length_c   1.000
_cell.angle_alpha   90.00
_cell.angle_beta   90.00
_cell.angle_gamma   90.00
#
_symmetry.space_group_name_H-M   'P 1'
#
loop_
_entity.id
_entity.type
_entity.pdbx_description
1 polymer ?
#
loop_
_entity_poly.entity_id
_entity_poly.type
_entity_poly.pdbx_seq_one_letter_code
_entity_poly.pdbx_strand_id
1 'polypeptide(L)'
;MTDMPPPARHLPQFSMQQVRKVLRQVARNIVSDQITLAAAGCAFYATLSLFPAMSTLISLYGLLFDPQTVEPQLVVLRNVLPPSAYDMIGARIHLLVAESHSSLTLNLIISTTIATWSASAATRSLILAMNVAYNTPETRSFLRFQAMGMALTFCSICGGILTLALMVALPFLLDYLPQKLELAPPPGSVELLVRMGGPMLMLLFVLSLCSALYRFGPNRPHTYWWCILPGSIGATLLWLLSSAGFSYYVSHIAGYSATYGPLGAFIAIMMWFYVSAYVVLLGAELNAGLEIEMKLRCSPDTTMEGWTKHQRL
;
A
#
# COMPACT_ATOMS: atom_id res chain seq x y z
N MET A 1 31.27 26.76 19.36
CA MET A 1 31.67 25.88 18.24
C MET A 1 32.09 24.56 18.85
N THR A 2 31.11 23.69 19.12
CA THR A 2 31.34 22.39 19.73
C THR A 2 31.65 21.38 18.65
N ASP A 3 32.77 20.66 18.79
CA ASP A 3 33.18 19.51 17.99
C ASP A 3 31.98 18.55 17.79
N MET A 4 31.35 18.65 16.63
CA MET A 4 30.31 17.71 16.24
C MET A 4 30.95 16.70 15.28
N PRO A 5 30.94 15.39 15.62
CA PRO A 5 31.43 14.39 14.70
C PRO A 5 30.62 14.44 13.39
N PRO A 6 31.27 14.26 12.22
CA PRO A 6 30.63 14.39 10.92
C PRO A 6 29.44 13.42 10.78
N PRO A 7 28.44 13.76 9.92
CA PRO A 7 27.33 12.85 9.65
C PRO A 7 27.90 11.51 9.18
N ALA A 8 27.56 10.44 9.89
CA ALA A 8 28.03 9.09 9.57
C ALA A 8 27.56 8.72 8.15
N ARG A 9 28.50 8.74 7.19
CA ARG A 9 28.29 8.29 5.79
C ARG A 9 28.33 6.77 5.64
N HIS A 10 28.52 6.03 6.74
CA HIS A 10 28.72 4.58 6.74
C HIS A 10 27.51 3.90 7.38
N LEU A 11 27.08 2.76 6.81
CA LEU A 11 26.09 1.88 7.42
C LEU A 11 26.53 1.59 8.86
N PRO A 12 25.73 1.91 9.89
CA PRO A 12 26.12 1.72 11.28
C PRO A 12 26.40 0.22 11.51
N GLN A 13 27.55 -0.10 12.10
CA GLN A 13 27.83 -1.46 12.53
C GLN A 13 26.85 -1.81 13.66
N PHE A 14 25.90 -2.70 13.37
CA PHE A 14 24.86 -3.08 14.30
C PHE A 14 25.40 -3.98 15.40
N SER A 15 25.44 -3.50 16.65
CA SER A 15 25.66 -4.39 17.78
C SER A 15 24.40 -5.20 18.07
N MET A 16 24.53 -6.51 18.30
CA MET A 16 23.42 -7.40 18.66
C MET A 16 22.66 -6.92 19.91
N GLN A 17 23.35 -6.22 20.82
CA GLN A 17 22.70 -5.64 22.01
C GLN A 17 21.76 -4.48 21.64
N GLN A 18 22.15 -3.63 20.68
CA GLN A 18 21.32 -2.52 20.21
C GLN A 18 20.09 -3.04 19.46
N VAL A 19 20.27 -4.01 18.56
CA VAL A 19 19.16 -4.66 17.84
C VAL A 19 18.16 -5.28 18.83
N ARG A 20 18.64 -5.98 19.87
CA ARG A 20 17.78 -6.58 20.89
C ARG A 20 17.00 -5.53 21.68
N LYS A 21 17.57 -4.35 21.97
CA LYS A 21 16.86 -3.26 22.64
C LYS A 21 15.76 -2.69 21.77
N VAL A 22 16.06 -2.42 20.50
CA VAL A 22 15.07 -1.93 19.52
C VAL A 22 13.91 -2.92 19.38
N LEU A 23 14.20 -4.21 19.23
CA LEU A 23 13.15 -5.24 19.15
C LEU A 23 12.30 -5.33 20.43
N ARG A 24 12.89 -5.17 21.62
CA ARG A 24 12.12 -5.10 22.88
C ARG A 24 11.26 -3.84 22.99
N GLN A 25 11.74 -2.72 22.45
CA GLN A 25 10.96 -1.49 22.39
C GLN A 25 9.76 -1.67 21.45
N VAL A 26 10.00 -2.15 20.23
CA VAL A 26 8.92 -2.48 19.27
C VAL A 26 7.93 -3.46 19.91
N ALA A 27 8.40 -4.51 20.59
CA ALA A 27 7.54 -5.48 21.27
C ALA A 27 6.69 -4.88 22.41
N ARG A 28 7.20 -3.87 23.13
CA ARG A 28 6.37 -3.12 24.11
C ARG A 28 5.36 -2.23 23.44
N ASN A 29 5.77 -1.52 22.38
CA ASN A 29 4.91 -0.59 21.66
C ASN A 29 3.80 -1.31 20.88
N ILE A 30 4.04 -2.57 20.46
CA ILE A 30 3.04 -3.51 19.93
C ILE A 30 1.84 -3.67 20.88
N VAL A 31 2.09 -3.69 22.20
CA VAL A 31 1.05 -3.84 23.23
C VAL A 31 0.34 -2.52 23.51
N SER A 32 0.82 -1.39 22.98
CA SER A 32 0.15 -0.11 23.18
C SER A 32 -1.17 -0.04 22.38
N ASP A 33 -2.22 0.45 23.02
CA ASP A 33 -3.55 0.57 22.40
C ASP A 33 -3.56 1.54 21.20
N GLN A 34 -2.62 2.49 21.15
CA GLN A 34 -2.63 3.56 20.15
C GLN A 34 -2.32 3.07 18.73
N ILE A 35 -1.35 2.17 18.57
CA ILE A 35 -0.97 1.62 17.25
C ILE A 35 -2.09 0.73 16.73
N THR A 36 -2.60 -0.14 17.59
CA THR A 36 -3.70 -1.06 17.31
C THR A 36 -4.97 -0.30 16.91
N LEU A 37 -5.36 0.72 17.68
CA LEU A 37 -6.55 1.52 17.40
C LEU A 37 -6.40 2.32 16.10
N ALA A 38 -5.22 2.88 15.83
CA ALA A 38 -5.00 3.60 14.58
C ALA A 38 -4.94 2.68 13.36
N ALA A 39 -4.37 1.48 13.48
CA ALA A 39 -4.44 0.46 12.44
C ALA A 39 -5.90 0.07 12.15
N ALA A 40 -6.74 -0.05 13.18
CA ALA A 40 -8.17 -0.31 13.02
C ALA A 40 -8.90 0.84 12.31
N GLY A 41 -8.60 2.09 12.67
CA GLY A 41 -9.12 3.29 11.98
C GLY A 41 -8.73 3.32 10.50
N CYS A 42 -7.46 3.03 10.20
CA CYS A 42 -6.97 2.90 8.82
C CYS A 42 -7.74 1.82 8.06
N ALA A 43 -7.90 0.63 8.65
CA ALA A 43 -8.62 -0.49 8.05
C ALA A 43 -10.07 -0.16 7.75
N PHE A 44 -10.75 0.50 8.69
CA PHE A 44 -12.13 0.94 8.52
C PHE A 44 -12.28 1.88 7.32
N TYR A 45 -11.49 2.94 7.25
CA TYR A 45 -11.56 3.90 6.14
C TYR A 45 -11.12 3.29 4.79
N ALA A 46 -10.13 2.41 4.79
CA ALA A 46 -9.71 1.67 3.59
C ALA A 46 -10.84 0.75 3.10
N THR A 47 -11.53 0.07 4.00
CA THR A 47 -12.66 -0.82 3.64
C THR A 47 -13.85 0.00 3.14
N LEU A 48 -14.17 1.14 3.76
CA LEU A 48 -15.21 2.05 3.26
C LEU A 48 -14.92 2.57 1.85
N SER A 49 -13.65 2.76 1.47
CA SER A 49 -13.30 3.19 0.12
C SER A 49 -13.56 2.14 -0.96
N LEU A 50 -13.73 0.86 -0.60
CA LEU A 50 -13.91 -0.22 -1.57
C LEU A 50 -15.19 -0.11 -2.37
N PHE A 51 -16.33 0.22 -1.74
CA PHE A 51 -17.60 0.30 -2.46
C PHE A 51 -17.60 1.41 -3.51
N PRO A 52 -17.21 2.67 -3.17
CA PRO A 52 -17.06 3.71 -4.18
C PRO A 52 -15.98 3.38 -5.21
N ALA A 53 -14.86 2.75 -4.81
CA ALA A 53 -13.82 2.34 -5.76
C ALA A 53 -14.32 1.29 -6.77
N MET A 54 -15.14 0.33 -6.34
CA MET A 54 -15.79 -0.62 -7.26
C MET A 54 -16.73 0.11 -8.23
N SER A 55 -17.52 1.07 -7.73
CA SER A 55 -18.37 1.91 -8.57
C SER A 55 -17.57 2.72 -9.60
N THR A 56 -16.41 3.25 -9.20
CA THR A 56 -15.46 3.94 -10.09
C THR A 56 -14.98 3.00 -11.20
N LEU A 57 -14.60 1.77 -10.86
CA LEU A 57 -14.15 0.78 -11.85
C LEU A 57 -15.27 0.42 -12.85
N ILE A 58 -16.50 0.23 -12.37
CA ILE A 58 -17.65 -0.08 -13.22
C ILE A 58 -17.93 1.07 -14.20
N SER A 59 -18.00 2.31 -13.70
CA SER A 59 -18.23 3.48 -14.56
C SER A 59 -17.08 3.75 -15.51
N LEU A 60 -15.84 3.55 -15.09
CA LEU A 60 -14.67 3.68 -15.96
C LEU A 60 -14.71 2.66 -17.09
N TYR A 61 -15.07 1.41 -16.78
CA TYR A 61 -15.24 0.36 -17.78
C TYR A 61 -16.34 0.72 -18.79
N GLY A 62 -17.53 1.10 -18.33
CA GLY A 62 -18.64 1.47 -19.23
C GLY A 62 -18.40 2.74 -20.07
N LEU A 63 -17.44 3.60 -19.67
CA LEU A 63 -17.05 4.79 -20.45
C LEU A 63 -15.91 4.52 -21.44
N LEU A 64 -14.95 3.65 -21.09
CA LEU A 64 -13.80 3.34 -21.94
C LEU A 64 -14.11 2.26 -22.98
N PHE A 65 -15.03 1.35 -22.68
CA PHE A 65 -15.39 0.25 -23.57
C PHE A 65 -16.78 0.47 -24.14
N ASP A 66 -16.83 0.80 -25.44
CA ASP A 66 -18.06 0.94 -26.20
C ASP A 66 -18.68 -0.46 -26.46
N PRO A 67 -20.00 -0.68 -26.34
CA PRO A 67 -20.69 -1.90 -26.75
C PRO A 67 -20.19 -2.49 -28.06
N GLN A 68 -19.86 -1.65 -29.05
CA GLN A 68 -19.41 -2.11 -30.37
C GLN A 68 -18.03 -2.79 -30.36
N THR A 69 -17.20 -2.54 -29.34
CA THR A 69 -15.92 -3.25 -29.14
C THR A 69 -16.06 -4.53 -28.30
N VAL A 70 -17.15 -4.65 -27.54
CA VAL A 70 -17.44 -5.80 -26.66
C VAL A 70 -18.17 -6.92 -27.42
N GLU A 71 -19.04 -6.59 -28.39
CA GLU A 71 -19.76 -7.58 -29.21
C GLU A 71 -18.83 -8.60 -29.92
N PRO A 72 -17.74 -8.20 -30.60
CA PRO A 72 -16.82 -9.15 -31.24
C PRO A 72 -16.15 -10.10 -30.24
N GLN A 73 -15.91 -9.63 -29.01
CA GLN A 73 -15.30 -10.43 -27.93
C GLN A 73 -16.31 -11.40 -27.31
N LEU A 74 -17.58 -11.01 -27.23
CA LEU A 74 -18.68 -11.88 -26.78
C LEU A 74 -19.00 -12.99 -27.79
N VAL A 75 -18.89 -12.72 -29.09
CA VAL A 75 -19.10 -13.75 -30.13
C VAL A 75 -18.12 -14.92 -29.98
N VAL A 76 -16.90 -14.70 -29.48
CA VAL A 76 -15.94 -15.77 -29.16
C VAL A 76 -16.46 -16.67 -28.03
N LEU A 77 -17.13 -16.08 -27.03
CA LEU A 77 -17.76 -16.80 -25.92
C LEU A 77 -19.01 -17.60 -26.32
N ARG A 78 -19.71 -17.19 -27.39
CA ARG A 78 -20.88 -17.92 -27.93
C ARG A 78 -20.54 -19.36 -28.33
N ASN A 79 -19.29 -19.61 -28.74
CA ASN A 79 -18.82 -20.94 -29.13
C ASN A 79 -18.41 -21.83 -27.93
N VAL A 80 -18.31 -21.25 -26.73
CA VAL A 80 -17.82 -21.92 -25.52
C VAL A 80 -18.93 -22.08 -24.46
N LEU A 81 -19.91 -21.17 -24.45
CA LEU A 81 -21.00 -21.16 -23.47
C LEU A 81 -22.29 -21.78 -24.02
N PRO A 82 -23.06 -22.51 -23.18
CA PRO A 82 -24.44 -22.87 -23.49
C PRO A 82 -25.29 -21.61 -23.77
N PRO A 83 -26.27 -21.67 -24.68
CA PRO A 83 -27.07 -20.51 -25.10
C PRO A 83 -27.69 -19.72 -23.92
N SER A 84 -28.18 -20.43 -22.91
CA SER A 84 -28.78 -19.82 -21.72
C SER A 84 -27.80 -19.02 -20.85
N ALA A 85 -26.53 -19.42 -20.80
CA ALA A 85 -25.49 -18.68 -20.09
C ALA A 85 -25.03 -17.46 -20.90
N TYR A 86 -24.95 -17.59 -22.22
CA TYR A 86 -24.66 -16.49 -23.12
C TYR A 86 -25.74 -15.39 -23.06
N ASP A 87 -27.02 -15.77 -23.14
CA ASP A 87 -28.13 -14.82 -23.09
C ASP A 87 -28.21 -14.08 -21.74
N MET A 88 -27.94 -14.78 -20.63
CA MET A 88 -27.94 -14.17 -19.30
C MET A 88 -26.80 -13.16 -19.13
N ILE A 89 -25.60 -13.47 -19.65
CA ILE A 89 -24.44 -12.56 -19.61
C ILE A 89 -24.65 -11.38 -20.57
N GLY A 90 -25.13 -11.64 -21.80
CA GLY A 90 -25.43 -10.62 -22.79
C GLY A 90 -26.48 -9.62 -22.30
N ALA A 91 -27.58 -10.10 -21.71
CA ALA A 91 -28.61 -9.22 -21.14
C ALA A 91 -28.08 -8.31 -20.02
N ARG A 92 -27.14 -8.81 -19.19
CA ARG A 92 -26.51 -8.00 -18.13
C ARG A 92 -25.55 -6.95 -18.70
N ILE A 93 -24.76 -7.30 -19.71
CA ILE A 93 -23.87 -6.36 -20.39
C ILE A 93 -24.68 -5.29 -21.10
N HIS A 94 -25.74 -5.65 -21.82
CA HIS A 94 -26.61 -4.66 -22.47
C HIS A 94 -27.31 -3.74 -21.46
N LEU A 95 -27.70 -4.21 -20.27
CA LEU A 95 -28.23 -3.33 -19.21
C LEU A 95 -27.19 -2.38 -18.63
N LEU A 96 -25.95 -2.84 -18.43
CA LEU A 96 -24.83 -2.01 -17.95
C LEU A 96 -24.41 -0.96 -18.99
N VAL A 97 -24.63 -1.25 -20.26
CA VAL A 97 -24.19 -0.43 -21.39
C VAL A 97 -25.32 0.47 -21.94
N ALA A 98 -26.59 0.09 -21.76
CA ALA A 98 -27.74 0.92 -22.10
C ALA A 98 -27.96 2.10 -21.12
N GLU A 99 -27.21 2.14 -20.02
CA GLU A 99 -27.22 3.27 -19.11
C GLU A 99 -26.54 4.49 -19.77
N SER A 100 -27.20 5.65 -19.72
CA SER A 100 -26.72 6.84 -20.43
C SER A 100 -25.31 7.26 -20.01
N HIS A 101 -24.43 7.57 -20.97
CA HIS A 101 -23.06 8.05 -20.71
C HIS A 101 -22.99 9.25 -19.74
N SER A 102 -24.04 10.07 -19.68
CA SER A 102 -24.18 11.18 -18.71
C SER A 102 -24.28 10.68 -17.25
N SER A 103 -25.09 9.63 -17.01
CA SER A 103 -25.19 8.96 -15.70
C SER A 103 -23.84 8.35 -15.29
N LEU A 104 -23.16 7.66 -16.22
CA LEU A 104 -21.86 7.03 -15.94
C LEU A 104 -20.78 8.07 -15.60
N THR A 105 -20.74 9.19 -16.30
CA THR A 105 -19.74 10.25 -16.06
C THR A 105 -19.96 10.90 -14.68
N LEU A 106 -21.20 11.20 -14.32
CA LEU A 106 -21.52 11.73 -12.99
C LEU A 106 -21.19 10.71 -11.89
N ASN A 107 -21.56 9.44 -12.09
CA ASN A 107 -21.22 8.38 -11.14
C ASN A 107 -19.71 8.19 -10.99
N LEU A 108 -18.95 8.25 -12.09
CA LEU A 108 -17.49 8.17 -12.05
C LEU A 108 -16.91 9.29 -11.18
N ILE A 109 -17.31 10.54 -11.40
CA ILE A 109 -16.82 11.70 -10.65
C ILE A 109 -17.15 11.56 -9.16
N ILE A 110 -18.41 11.25 -8.83
CA ILE A 110 -18.88 11.13 -7.44
C ILE A 110 -18.17 9.98 -6.74
N SER A 111 -18.19 8.79 -7.32
CA SER A 111 -17.59 7.60 -6.73
C SER A 111 -16.07 7.74 -6.56
N THR A 112 -15.37 8.29 -7.55
CA THR A 112 -13.90 8.51 -7.48
C THR A 112 -13.56 9.49 -6.36
N THR A 113 -14.35 10.56 -6.22
CA THR A 113 -14.15 11.56 -5.18
C THR A 113 -14.34 10.95 -3.79
N ILE A 114 -15.41 10.19 -3.58
CA ILE A 114 -15.70 9.54 -2.30
C ILE A 114 -14.65 8.46 -1.99
N ALA A 115 -14.27 7.65 -2.99
CA ALA A 115 -13.24 6.62 -2.86
C ALA A 115 -11.91 7.24 -2.42
N THR A 116 -11.45 8.28 -3.13
CA THR A 116 -10.19 8.95 -2.88
C THR A 116 -10.19 9.67 -1.53
N TRP A 117 -11.30 10.31 -1.15
CA TRP A 117 -11.46 10.95 0.15
C TRP A 117 -11.36 9.94 1.30
N SER A 118 -12.04 8.80 1.16
CA SER A 118 -12.03 7.72 2.16
C SER A 118 -10.66 7.06 2.26
N ALA A 119 -10.02 6.77 1.14
CA ALA A 119 -8.64 6.28 1.11
C ALA A 119 -7.66 7.28 1.75
N SER A 120 -7.86 8.59 1.51
CA SER A 120 -7.07 9.65 2.15
C SER A 120 -7.28 9.72 3.66
N ALA A 121 -8.48 9.38 4.16
CA ALA A 121 -8.70 9.24 5.60
C ALA A 121 -7.89 8.09 6.20
N ALA A 122 -7.78 6.95 5.51
CA ALA A 122 -6.94 5.83 5.94
C ALA A 122 -5.44 6.23 6.02
N THR A 123 -4.93 6.88 4.97
CA THR A 123 -3.54 7.39 4.94
C THR A 123 -3.27 8.41 6.05
N ARG A 124 -4.21 9.34 6.31
CA ARG A 124 -4.09 10.30 7.41
C ARG A 124 -4.08 9.63 8.79
N SER A 125 -4.85 8.56 8.97
CA SER A 125 -4.83 7.76 10.19
C SER A 125 -3.47 7.09 10.42
N LEU A 126 -2.85 6.55 9.36
CA LEU A 126 -1.47 6.05 9.41
C LEU A 126 -0.47 7.15 9.75
N ILE A 127 -0.60 8.34 9.17
CA ILE A 127 0.30 9.47 9.45
C ILE A 127 0.23 9.88 10.93
N LEU A 128 -0.97 9.98 11.50
CA LEU A 128 -1.15 10.29 12.91
C LEU A 128 -0.51 9.21 13.80
N ALA A 129 -0.66 7.94 13.46
CA ALA A 129 -0.03 6.84 14.19
C ALA A 129 1.50 6.86 14.08
N MET A 130 2.04 7.20 12.91
CA MET A 130 3.48 7.39 12.74
C MET A 130 3.99 8.57 13.57
N ASN A 131 3.24 9.68 13.63
CA ASN A 131 3.57 10.81 14.51
C ASN A 131 3.67 10.36 15.98
N VAL A 132 2.75 9.48 16.44
CA VAL A 132 2.82 8.87 17.77
C VAL A 132 4.08 8.00 17.92
N ALA A 133 4.38 7.13 16.94
CA ALA A 133 5.57 6.28 16.97
C ALA A 133 6.89 7.07 17.07
N TYR A 134 6.96 8.21 16.39
CA TYR A 134 8.09 9.13 16.45
C TYR A 134 8.04 10.12 17.62
N ASN A 135 7.00 10.06 18.48
CA ASN A 135 6.75 11.02 19.58
C ASN A 135 6.77 12.48 19.12
N THR A 136 6.24 12.75 17.94
CA THR A 136 6.16 14.10 17.35
C THR A 136 4.71 14.58 17.30
N PRO A 137 4.36 15.75 17.86
CA PRO A 137 3.02 16.30 17.70
C PRO A 137 2.79 16.74 16.25
N GLU A 138 1.54 16.65 15.79
CA GLU A 138 1.15 17.19 14.48
C GLU A 138 0.98 18.72 14.59
N THR A 139 1.92 19.47 14.01
CA THR A 139 1.96 20.94 14.03
C THR A 139 1.61 21.55 12.67
N ARG A 140 1.42 20.72 11.64
CA ARG A 140 0.99 21.20 10.32
C ARG A 140 -0.41 21.79 10.43
N SER A 141 -0.66 22.83 9.64
CA SER A 141 -2.01 23.37 9.50
C SER A 141 -2.96 22.32 8.91
N PHE A 142 -4.25 22.41 9.25
CA PHE A 142 -5.29 21.50 8.77
C PHE A 142 -5.22 21.27 7.26
N LEU A 143 -5.04 22.36 6.48
CA LEU A 143 -4.95 22.28 5.03
C LEU A 143 -3.70 21.54 4.53
N ARG A 144 -2.54 21.76 5.16
CA ARG A 144 -1.30 21.06 4.80
C ARG A 144 -1.37 19.57 5.14
N PHE A 145 -1.92 19.23 6.29
CA PHE A 145 -2.15 17.83 6.69
C PHE A 145 -3.10 17.13 5.71
N GLN A 146 -4.20 17.78 5.32
CA GLN A 146 -5.14 17.25 4.34
C GLN A 146 -4.50 17.05 2.96
N ALA A 147 -3.79 18.05 2.46
CA ALA A 147 -3.14 18.00 1.15
C ALA A 147 -2.07 16.91 1.10
N MET A 148 -1.28 16.74 2.17
CA MET A 148 -0.25 15.71 2.25
C MET A 148 -0.85 14.30 2.28
N GLY A 149 -1.90 14.08 3.08
CA GLY A 149 -2.63 12.81 3.10
C GLY A 149 -3.24 12.46 1.75
N MET A 150 -3.82 13.46 1.07
CA MET A 150 -4.39 13.31 -0.28
C MET A 150 -3.30 13.00 -1.32
N ALA A 151 -2.16 13.71 -1.28
CA ALA A 151 -1.05 13.52 -2.22
C ALA A 151 -0.43 12.12 -2.07
N LEU A 152 -0.14 11.68 -0.84
CA LEU A 152 0.40 10.33 -0.60
C LEU A 152 -0.58 9.24 -1.05
N THR A 153 -1.87 9.44 -0.82
CA THR A 153 -2.91 8.51 -1.28
C THR A 153 -2.97 8.44 -2.80
N PHE A 154 -2.97 9.59 -3.48
CA PHE A 154 -2.98 9.66 -4.93
C PHE A 154 -1.72 9.01 -5.53
N CYS A 155 -0.54 9.30 -4.99
CA CYS A 155 0.71 8.64 -5.38
C CYS A 155 0.65 7.11 -5.18
N SER A 156 0.03 6.65 -4.09
CA SER A 156 -0.14 5.21 -3.82
C SER A 156 -1.07 4.55 -4.82
N ILE A 157 -2.19 5.20 -5.16
CA ILE A 157 -3.16 4.73 -6.17
C ILE A 157 -2.48 4.68 -7.54
N CYS A 158 -1.87 5.78 -7.99
CA CYS A 158 -1.17 5.83 -9.28
C CYS A 158 -0.01 4.83 -9.36
N GLY A 159 0.79 4.72 -8.29
CA GLY A 159 1.88 3.75 -8.23
C GLY A 159 1.39 2.31 -8.25
N GLY A 160 0.27 2.01 -7.59
CA GLY A 160 -0.38 0.70 -7.63
C GLY A 160 -0.90 0.36 -9.02
N ILE A 161 -1.62 1.29 -9.66
CA ILE A 161 -2.10 1.14 -11.05
C ILE A 161 -0.91 0.91 -12.00
N LEU A 162 0.15 1.72 -11.89
CA LEU A 162 1.35 1.57 -12.71
C LEU A 162 2.02 0.22 -12.49
N THR A 163 2.14 -0.23 -11.24
CA THR A 163 2.73 -1.53 -10.92
C THR A 163 1.92 -2.67 -11.52
N LEU A 164 0.59 -2.65 -11.38
CA LEU A 164 -0.29 -3.65 -12.00
C LEU A 164 -0.21 -3.63 -13.53
N ALA A 165 -0.20 -2.44 -14.13
CA ALA A 165 -0.05 -2.28 -15.58
C ALA A 165 1.30 -2.85 -16.06
N LEU A 166 2.39 -2.57 -15.36
CA LEU A 166 3.71 -3.13 -15.67
C LEU A 166 3.76 -4.65 -15.47
N MET A 167 3.14 -5.19 -14.43
CA MET A 167 3.07 -6.64 -14.22
C MET A 167 2.37 -7.36 -15.37
N VAL A 168 1.28 -6.79 -15.89
CA VAL A 168 0.55 -7.33 -17.04
C VAL A 168 1.32 -7.10 -18.34
N ALA A 169 1.96 -5.94 -18.51
CA ALA A 169 2.70 -5.59 -19.73
C ALA A 169 4.07 -6.31 -19.84
N LEU A 170 4.68 -6.69 -18.73
CA LEU A 170 6.01 -7.31 -18.68
C LEU A 170 6.15 -8.53 -19.61
N PRO A 171 5.26 -9.55 -19.60
CA PRO A 171 5.37 -10.68 -20.53
C PRO A 171 5.30 -10.23 -21.99
N PHE A 172 4.35 -9.36 -22.35
CA PHE A 172 4.22 -8.85 -23.72
C PHE A 172 5.46 -8.08 -24.19
N LEU A 173 6.06 -7.27 -23.31
CA LEU A 173 7.28 -6.53 -23.60
C LEU A 173 8.47 -7.47 -23.83
N LEU A 174 8.59 -8.52 -23.02
CA LEU A 174 9.69 -9.48 -23.10
C LEU A 174 9.60 -10.41 -24.31
N ASP A 175 8.40 -10.63 -24.86
CA ASP A 175 8.22 -11.37 -26.12
C ASP A 175 8.49 -10.48 -27.35
N TYR A 176 8.12 -9.20 -27.29
CA TYR A 176 8.16 -8.29 -28.45
C TYR A 176 9.50 -7.56 -28.63
N LEU A 177 10.16 -7.13 -27.55
CA LEU A 177 11.41 -6.36 -27.60
C LEU A 177 12.59 -7.14 -28.22
N PRO A 178 12.86 -8.42 -27.86
CA PRO A 178 13.98 -9.16 -28.44
C PRO A 178 13.87 -9.36 -29.95
N GLN A 179 12.65 -9.54 -30.45
CA GLN A 179 12.37 -9.68 -31.89
C GLN A 179 12.69 -8.38 -32.66
N LYS A 180 12.48 -7.22 -32.05
CA LYS A 180 12.77 -5.90 -32.63
C LYS A 180 14.23 -5.47 -32.52
N LEU A 181 14.92 -5.94 -31.48
CA LEU A 181 16.29 -5.54 -31.15
C LEU A 181 17.35 -6.53 -31.64
N GLU A 182 16.95 -7.62 -32.33
CA GLU A 182 17.81 -8.72 -32.81
C GLU A 182 18.74 -9.31 -31.73
N LEU A 183 18.42 -9.06 -30.46
CA LEU A 183 19.12 -9.60 -29.31
C LEU A 183 18.52 -10.97 -29.01
N ALA A 184 19.28 -12.04 -29.22
CA ALA A 184 18.91 -13.38 -28.77
C ALA A 184 19.17 -13.48 -27.26
N PRO A 185 18.13 -13.44 -26.39
CA PRO A 185 18.34 -13.63 -24.96
C PRO A 185 18.82 -15.06 -24.69
N PRO A 186 19.63 -15.28 -23.64
CA PRO A 186 20.05 -16.61 -23.24
C PRO A 186 18.84 -17.54 -23.04
N PRO A 187 18.94 -18.83 -23.42
CA PRO A 187 17.85 -19.78 -23.22
C PRO A 187 17.45 -19.86 -21.75
N GLY A 188 16.16 -19.66 -21.46
CA GLY A 188 15.59 -19.68 -20.11
C GLY A 188 15.62 -18.35 -19.34
N SER A 189 16.31 -17.31 -19.82
CA SER A 189 16.38 -16.03 -19.09
C SER A 189 15.06 -15.25 -19.14
N VAL A 190 14.32 -15.35 -20.24
CA VAL A 190 13.01 -14.66 -20.41
C VAL A 190 11.96 -15.26 -19.48
N GLU A 191 11.86 -16.60 -19.44
CA GLU A 191 10.91 -17.30 -18.57
C GLU A 191 11.16 -16.99 -17.08
N LEU A 192 12.44 -17.03 -16.66
CA LEU A 192 12.81 -16.67 -15.29
C LEU A 192 12.46 -15.20 -14.98
N LEU A 193 12.70 -14.29 -15.92
CA LEU A 193 12.43 -12.86 -15.72
C LEU A 193 10.92 -12.56 -15.69
N VAL A 194 10.09 -13.24 -16.48
CA VAL A 194 8.62 -13.12 -16.39
C VAL A 194 8.13 -13.65 -15.04
N ARG A 195 8.62 -14.83 -14.62
CA ARG A 195 8.21 -15.48 -13.36
C ARG A 195 8.60 -14.68 -12.13
N MET A 196 9.81 -14.10 -12.12
CA MET A 196 10.34 -13.35 -10.98
C MET A 196 10.03 -11.86 -11.04
N GLY A 197 9.81 -11.31 -12.25
CA GLY A 197 9.63 -9.88 -12.47
C GLY A 197 8.35 -9.35 -11.84
N GLY A 198 7.24 -10.07 -11.93
CA GLY A 198 5.99 -9.70 -11.26
C GLY A 198 6.14 -9.53 -9.74
N PRO A 199 6.54 -10.58 -9.01
CA PRO A 199 6.80 -10.50 -7.57
C PRO A 199 7.84 -9.43 -7.20
N MET A 200 8.90 -9.27 -8.00
CA MET A 200 9.93 -8.26 -7.76
C MET A 200 9.38 -6.84 -7.92
N LEU A 201 8.56 -6.57 -8.94
CA LEU A 201 7.89 -5.28 -9.13
C LEU A 201 6.97 -4.95 -7.95
N MET A 202 6.19 -5.92 -7.48
CA MET A 202 5.35 -5.75 -6.28
C MET A 202 6.20 -5.45 -5.05
N LEU A 203 7.31 -6.16 -4.84
CA LEU A 203 8.19 -5.95 -3.70
C LEU A 203 8.85 -4.57 -3.73
N LEU A 204 9.28 -4.12 -4.91
CA LEU A 204 9.80 -2.77 -5.13
C LEU A 204 8.73 -1.71 -4.88
N PHE A 205 7.49 -1.94 -5.34
CA PHE A 205 6.36 -1.06 -5.07
C PHE A 205 6.10 -0.93 -3.56
N VAL A 206 5.96 -2.03 -2.83
CA VAL A 206 5.72 -2.00 -1.37
C VAL A 206 6.88 -1.32 -0.63
N LEU A 207 8.13 -1.61 -1.01
CA LEU A 207 9.31 -0.98 -0.41
C LEU A 207 9.35 0.53 -0.65
N SER A 208 9.06 0.96 -1.88
CA SER A 208 9.00 2.39 -2.25
C SER A 208 7.85 3.10 -1.55
N LEU A 209 6.69 2.46 -1.42
CA LEU A 209 5.53 2.98 -0.71
C LEU A 209 5.83 3.18 0.78
N CYS A 210 6.37 2.17 1.46
CA CYS A 210 6.76 2.28 2.87
C CYS A 210 7.81 3.38 3.05
N SER A 211 8.80 3.44 2.15
CA SER A 211 9.84 4.48 2.20
C SER A 211 9.27 5.89 2.00
N ALA A 212 8.31 6.07 1.09
CA ALA A 212 7.63 7.34 0.89
C ALA A 212 6.80 7.73 2.12
N LEU A 213 6.05 6.78 2.70
CA LEU A 213 5.26 7.01 3.92
C LEU A 213 6.15 7.43 5.10
N TYR A 214 7.27 6.76 5.33
CA TYR A 214 8.19 7.09 6.42
C TYR A 214 9.01 8.38 6.16
N ARG A 215 9.23 8.73 4.89
CA ARG A 215 9.94 9.96 4.50
C ARG A 215 9.06 11.21 4.65
N PHE A 216 7.81 11.12 4.21
CA PHE A 216 6.93 12.28 4.04
C PHE A 216 5.78 12.34 5.05
N GLY A 217 5.37 11.20 5.61
CA GLY A 217 4.26 11.13 6.56
C GLY A 217 4.55 11.84 7.88
N PRO A 218 5.56 11.41 8.66
CA PRO A 218 5.83 11.96 9.99
C PRO A 218 6.11 13.47 9.99
N ASN A 219 5.59 14.20 10.99
CA ASN A 219 5.80 15.64 11.15
C ASN A 219 7.17 15.98 11.74
N ARG A 220 8.21 15.79 10.92
CA ARG A 220 9.62 15.99 11.30
C ARG A 220 10.43 16.55 10.14
N PRO A 221 11.57 17.21 10.40
CA PRO A 221 12.46 17.69 9.35
C PRO A 221 13.01 16.54 8.50
N HIS A 222 13.50 16.90 7.31
CA HIS A 222 13.88 15.95 6.27
C HIS A 222 14.88 14.87 6.76
N THR A 223 14.37 13.66 6.89
CA THR A 223 15.12 12.45 7.25
C THR A 223 15.97 11.87 6.12
N TYR A 224 17.24 11.52 6.33
CA TYR A 224 18.03 10.82 5.31
C TYR A 224 17.47 9.43 4.95
N TRP A 225 17.63 9.00 3.69
CA TRP A 225 17.10 7.72 3.19
C TRP A 225 17.61 6.50 3.97
N TRP A 226 18.88 6.49 4.38
CA TRP A 226 19.47 5.36 5.13
C TRP A 226 18.86 5.17 6.53
N CYS A 227 18.22 6.19 7.10
CA CYS A 227 17.51 6.06 8.38
C CYS A 227 16.12 5.44 8.21
N ILE A 228 15.56 5.47 7.00
CA ILE A 228 14.20 5.02 6.70
C ILE A 228 14.20 3.59 6.14
N LEU A 229 15.21 3.27 5.33
CA LEU A 229 15.32 1.99 4.62
C LEU A 229 15.25 0.76 5.55
N PRO A 230 15.86 0.71 6.75
CA PRO A 230 15.77 -0.45 7.62
C PRO A 230 14.32 -0.80 8.00
N GLY A 231 13.52 0.20 8.38
CA GLY A 231 12.10 0.03 8.68
C GLY A 231 11.27 -0.28 7.44
N SER A 232 11.58 0.31 6.28
CA SER A 232 10.91 -0.05 5.01
C SER A 232 11.15 -1.51 4.64
N ILE A 233 12.39 -1.99 4.74
CA ILE A 233 12.74 -3.39 4.47
C ILE A 233 12.04 -4.30 5.50
N GLY A 234 12.10 -3.93 6.79
CA GLY A 234 11.43 -4.68 7.86
C GLY A 234 9.91 -4.79 7.63
N ALA A 235 9.25 -3.68 7.27
CA ALA A 235 7.84 -3.63 6.95
C ALA A 235 7.51 -4.49 5.72
N THR A 236 8.27 -4.37 4.64
CA THR A 236 8.05 -5.17 3.42
C THR A 236 8.18 -6.67 3.70
N LEU A 237 9.20 -7.09 4.46
CA LEU A 237 9.39 -8.50 4.83
C LEU A 237 8.26 -9.00 5.74
N LEU A 238 7.91 -8.24 6.77
CA LEU A 238 6.78 -8.56 7.64
C LEU A 238 5.46 -8.58 6.88
N TRP A 239 5.30 -7.72 5.87
CA TRP A 239 4.09 -7.64 5.05
C TRP A 239 3.97 -8.89 4.18
N LEU A 240 5.06 -9.38 3.59
CA LEU A 240 5.09 -10.66 2.87
C LEU A 240 4.76 -11.84 3.78
N LEU A 241 5.36 -11.89 4.97
CA LEU A 241 5.09 -12.95 5.95
C LEU A 241 3.63 -12.91 6.42
N SER A 242 3.12 -11.73 6.73
CA SER A 242 1.73 -11.53 7.11
C SER A 242 0.79 -11.86 5.95
N SER A 243 1.22 -11.61 4.72
CA SER A 243 0.49 -11.95 3.51
C SER A 243 0.27 -13.45 3.35
N ALA A 244 1.37 -14.21 3.44
CA ALA A 244 1.32 -15.66 3.42
C ALA A 244 0.55 -16.22 4.62
N GLY A 245 0.77 -15.68 5.82
CA GLY A 245 0.11 -16.11 7.06
C GLY A 245 -1.41 -15.88 7.03
N PHE A 246 -1.86 -14.72 6.56
CA PHE A 246 -3.28 -14.44 6.42
C PHE A 246 -3.94 -15.29 5.33
N SER A 247 -3.25 -15.51 4.20
CA SER A 247 -3.73 -16.42 3.15
C SER A 247 -3.95 -17.83 3.70
N TYR A 248 -3.00 -18.35 4.49
CA TYR A 248 -3.14 -19.62 5.18
C TYR A 248 -4.29 -19.61 6.20
N TYR A 249 -4.39 -18.55 7.02
CA TYR A 249 -5.46 -18.40 8.01
C TYR A 249 -6.86 -18.41 7.38
N VAL A 250 -7.07 -17.63 6.32
CA VAL A 250 -8.38 -17.57 5.63
C VAL A 250 -8.72 -18.89 4.93
N SER A 251 -7.73 -19.58 4.37
CA SER A 251 -7.97 -20.83 3.62
C SER A 251 -8.17 -22.07 4.50
N HIS A 252 -7.58 -22.12 5.69
CA HIS A 252 -7.56 -23.33 6.53
C HIS A 252 -8.26 -23.18 7.88
N ILE A 253 -8.29 -21.98 8.46
CA ILE A 253 -8.71 -21.77 9.85
C ILE A 253 -10.01 -20.97 9.91
N ALA A 254 -10.10 -19.89 9.14
CA ALA A 254 -11.18 -18.92 9.27
C ALA A 254 -12.42 -19.36 8.47
N GLY A 255 -13.44 -19.82 9.17
CA GLY A 255 -14.77 -20.02 8.61
C GLY A 255 -15.56 -18.70 8.47
N TYR A 256 -15.01 -17.66 7.85
CA TYR A 256 -15.68 -16.34 7.77
C TYR A 256 -17.10 -16.43 7.17
N SER A 257 -17.29 -17.25 6.15
CA SER A 257 -18.61 -17.50 5.55
C SER A 257 -19.55 -18.27 6.49
N ALA A 258 -19.01 -19.15 7.34
CA ALA A 258 -19.81 -19.91 8.30
C ALA A 258 -20.24 -19.05 9.50
N THR A 259 -19.33 -18.19 10.00
CA THR A 259 -19.57 -17.35 11.17
C THR A 259 -20.34 -16.07 10.84
N TYR A 260 -20.05 -15.43 9.70
CA TYR A 260 -20.57 -14.11 9.34
C TYR A 260 -21.41 -14.10 8.05
N GLY A 261 -21.60 -15.26 7.40
CA GLY A 261 -22.44 -15.38 6.22
C GLY A 261 -21.96 -14.49 5.06
N PRO A 262 -22.86 -13.75 4.39
CA PRO A 262 -22.52 -12.86 3.28
C PRO A 262 -21.51 -11.75 3.63
N LEU A 263 -21.37 -11.39 4.91
CA LEU A 263 -20.42 -10.38 5.37
C LEU A 263 -18.99 -10.91 5.55
N GLY A 264 -18.78 -12.22 5.42
CA GLY A 264 -17.48 -12.85 5.66
C GLY A 264 -16.35 -12.26 4.81
N ALA A 265 -16.61 -12.00 3.53
CA ALA A 265 -15.62 -11.38 2.63
C ALA A 265 -15.24 -9.96 3.06
N PHE A 266 -16.22 -9.16 3.48
CA PHE A 266 -15.99 -7.79 3.97
C PHE A 266 -15.10 -7.80 5.23
N ILE A 267 -15.40 -8.69 6.18
CA ILE A 267 -14.63 -8.81 7.42
C ILE A 267 -13.20 -9.30 7.13
N ALA A 268 -13.04 -10.26 6.21
CA ALA A 268 -11.73 -10.73 5.79
C ALA A 268 -10.89 -9.58 5.19
N ILE A 269 -11.47 -8.77 4.29
CA ILE A 269 -10.74 -7.63 3.71
C ILE A 269 -10.42 -6.55 4.76
N MET A 270 -11.35 -6.27 5.67
CA MET A 270 -11.08 -5.31 6.76
C MET A 270 -9.95 -5.81 7.66
N MET A 271 -9.94 -7.10 8.01
CA MET A 271 -8.87 -7.72 8.80
C MET A 271 -7.53 -7.68 8.06
N TRP A 272 -7.55 -7.90 6.74
CA TRP A 272 -6.37 -7.79 5.90
C TRP A 272 -5.77 -6.37 5.91
N PHE A 273 -6.61 -5.35 5.74
CA PHE A 273 -6.17 -3.96 5.83
C PHE A 273 -5.67 -3.60 7.24
N TYR A 274 -6.30 -4.14 8.28
CA TYR A 274 -5.85 -3.98 9.65
C TYR A 274 -4.44 -4.53 9.84
N VAL A 275 -4.20 -5.79 9.46
CA VAL A 275 -2.87 -6.41 9.57
C VAL A 275 -1.84 -5.66 8.72
N SER A 276 -2.21 -5.23 7.50
CA SER A 276 -1.32 -4.46 6.62
C SER A 276 -0.93 -3.12 7.25
N ALA A 277 -1.90 -2.35 7.76
CA ALA A 277 -1.65 -1.09 8.43
C ALA A 277 -0.79 -1.28 9.68
N TYR A 278 -1.07 -2.32 10.46
CA TYR A 278 -0.30 -2.67 11.66
C TYR A 278 1.17 -2.93 11.33
N VAL A 279 1.46 -3.76 10.32
CA VAL A 279 2.83 -4.05 9.86
C VAL A 279 3.57 -2.78 9.40
N VAL A 280 2.90 -1.90 8.67
CA VAL A 280 3.50 -0.62 8.26
C VAL A 280 3.83 0.24 9.48
N LEU A 281 3.00 0.24 10.53
CA LEU A 281 3.31 0.96 11.76
C LEU A 281 4.46 0.32 12.54
N LEU A 282 4.61 -1.01 12.53
CA LEU A 282 5.77 -1.69 13.12
C LEU A 282 7.08 -1.29 12.44
N GLY A 283 7.08 -1.07 11.13
CA GLY A 283 8.26 -0.54 10.43
C GLY A 283 8.59 0.90 10.83
N ALA A 284 7.59 1.73 11.11
CA ALA A 284 7.80 3.09 11.62
C ALA A 284 8.41 3.06 13.04
N GLU A 285 7.89 2.21 13.92
CA GLU A 285 8.44 1.96 15.27
C GLU A 285 9.87 1.42 15.21
N LEU A 286 10.17 0.52 14.26
CA LEU A 286 11.52 0.03 14.03
C LEU A 286 12.47 1.19 13.68
N ASN A 287 12.07 2.06 12.75
CA ASN A 287 12.85 3.24 12.40
C ASN A 287 13.03 4.21 13.60
N ALA A 288 11.97 4.46 14.37
CA ALA A 288 12.03 5.33 15.55
C ALA A 288 12.98 4.76 16.62
N GLY A 289 12.89 3.46 16.91
CA GLY A 289 13.79 2.79 17.86
C GLY A 289 15.25 2.79 17.41
N LEU A 290 15.50 2.57 16.11
CA LEU A 290 16.85 2.63 15.54
C LEU A 290 17.46 4.03 15.69
N GLU A 291 16.68 5.09 15.41
CA GLU A 291 17.15 6.46 15.55
C GLU A 291 17.55 6.79 17.00
N ILE A 292 16.74 6.36 17.97
CA ILE A 292 16.98 6.58 19.40
C ILE A 292 18.22 5.81 19.90
N GLU A 293 18.24 4.49 19.72
CA GLU A 293 19.29 3.63 20.28
C GLU A 293 20.65 3.83 19.61
N MET A 294 20.66 4.29 18.36
CA MET A 294 21.89 4.48 17.58
C MET A 294 22.31 5.95 17.48
N LYS A 295 21.57 6.88 18.10
CA LYS A 295 21.80 8.34 18.01
C LYS A 295 22.01 8.79 16.56
N LEU A 296 21.29 8.19 15.63
CA LEU A 296 21.48 8.48 14.21
C LEU A 296 21.07 9.93 13.98
N ARG A 297 21.99 10.72 13.40
CA ARG A 297 21.64 12.05 12.89
C ARG A 297 20.87 11.86 11.60
N CYS A 298 19.58 11.64 11.77
CA CYS A 298 18.69 11.41 10.64
C CYS A 298 18.23 12.72 9.99
N SER A 299 18.42 13.88 10.63
CA SER A 299 18.12 15.20 10.08
C SER A 299 19.28 16.20 10.29
N PRO A 300 19.46 17.20 9.41
CA PRO A 300 20.40 18.30 9.64
C PRO A 300 20.13 19.09 10.94
N ASP A 301 18.86 19.23 11.32
CA ASP A 301 18.39 20.12 12.39
C ASP A 301 18.16 19.45 13.76
N THR A 302 18.51 18.16 13.92
CA THR A 302 18.33 17.47 15.22
C THR A 302 19.27 18.02 16.29
N THR A 303 18.82 19.00 17.07
CA THR A 303 19.37 19.30 18.40
C THR A 303 18.83 18.26 19.39
N MET A 304 19.72 17.45 19.98
CA MET A 304 19.39 16.39 20.94
C MET A 304 18.72 16.91 22.25
N GLU A 305 18.62 18.23 22.42
CA GLU A 305 18.00 18.89 23.58
C GLU A 305 16.47 18.75 23.63
N GLY A 306 15.79 18.59 22.49
CA GLY A 306 14.33 18.41 22.47
C GLY A 306 13.87 17.06 23.02
N TRP A 307 14.68 16.02 22.88
CA TRP A 307 14.30 14.63 23.20
C TRP A 307 14.37 14.30 24.70
N THR A 308 15.33 14.86 25.45
CA THR A 308 15.49 14.56 26.89
C THR A 308 14.42 15.21 27.77
N LYS A 309 13.73 16.25 27.28
CA LYS A 309 12.61 16.89 28.00
C LYS A 309 11.30 16.10 27.91
N HIS A 310 11.05 15.39 26.81
CA HIS A 310 9.76 14.72 26.56
C HIS A 310 9.67 13.28 27.10
N GLN A 311 10.77 12.68 27.57
CA GLN A 311 10.76 11.36 28.23
C GLN A 311 10.49 11.41 29.75
N ARG A 312 10.32 12.61 30.33
CA ARG A 312 10.00 12.79 31.77
C ARG A 312 8.51 13.00 32.04
N LEU A 313 7.66 12.78 31.04
CA LEU A 313 6.19 12.79 31.13
C LEU A 313 5.67 11.51 30.49
#